data_AF-A0A060YUE7-F1
#
_entry.id   AF-A0A060YUE7-F1
#
_cell.length_a   1.000
_cell.length_b   1.000
_cell.length_c   1.000
_cell.angle_alpha   90.00
_cell.angle_beta   90.00
_cell.angle_gamma   90.00
#
_symmetry.space_group_name_H-M   'P 1'
#
loop_
_entity.id
_entity.type
_entity.pdbx_description
1 polymer ?
#
loop_
_entity_poly.entity_id
_entity_poly.type
_entity_poly.pdbx_seq_one_letter_code
_entity_poly.pdbx_strand_id
1 'polypeptide(L)'
;MIGGFNIKPLFLSAEIIMIGGFNIKPLFLSAEIIMIGGFNIKPLFLSAGIIMIGVIIAARKVGINPDNVATPIAASLGDLITLSLLAGISTGLYKELEFNDYANPLVCAVFVAMTPLWVLIARRIPSTREVLYSGWEPVIIAMAISSVGGLILDKTVSNPNFAGMAVFTPVINGVGGNLVAVQASRISTYLHMNGIPMGEPDPNPRKCPTPCTSFFGSHVNSRSARVLFLLVAPGHLVFLYTINSMQGGHTTLTSTFIAFYMAAALLQVLILLYLADWMVHWMWSRGMNPDNFSIPYLTALGDLLGTGFLALCFHVLWLIGDRDTDVGD
;
A
#
# COMPACT_ATOMS: atom_id res chain seq x y z
N MET A 1 11.58 12.22 -28.14
CA MET A 1 11.73 10.89 -28.75
C MET A 1 11.25 9.89 -27.71
N ILE A 2 9.97 9.51 -27.79
CA ILE A 2 9.24 8.76 -26.76
C ILE A 2 9.51 7.28 -27.01
N GLY A 3 10.26 6.65 -26.09
CA GLY A 3 10.49 5.21 -26.10
C GLY A 3 9.25 4.46 -25.64
N GLY A 4 8.66 3.68 -26.55
CA GLY A 4 7.50 2.85 -26.29
C GLY A 4 7.78 1.78 -25.24
N PHE A 5 7.02 1.81 -24.15
CA PHE A 5 6.95 0.69 -23.21
C PHE A 5 6.21 -0.48 -23.86
N ASN A 6 6.90 -1.61 -23.87
CA ASN A 6 6.55 -2.83 -24.56
C ASN A 6 5.50 -3.63 -23.77
N ILE A 7 4.21 -3.36 -24.03
CA ILE A 7 3.05 -4.10 -23.48
C ILE A 7 2.84 -5.46 -24.20
N LYS A 8 3.67 -5.79 -25.21
CA LYS A 8 3.47 -6.95 -26.08
C LYS A 8 3.65 -8.34 -25.45
N PRO A 9 4.50 -8.62 -24.43
CA PRO A 9 4.74 -10.01 -24.05
C PRO A 9 3.55 -10.67 -23.33
N LEU A 10 2.70 -9.89 -22.65
CA LEU A 10 1.51 -10.39 -21.94
C LEU A 10 0.33 -10.66 -22.90
N PHE A 11 0.23 -9.88 -23.98
CA PHE A 11 -0.72 -10.13 -25.06
C PHE A 11 -0.29 -11.33 -25.93
N LEU A 12 1.01 -11.50 -26.16
CA LEU A 12 1.55 -12.61 -26.94
C LEU A 12 1.37 -13.97 -26.22
N SER A 13 1.48 -14.01 -24.89
CA SER A 13 1.20 -15.22 -24.12
C SER A 13 -0.28 -15.60 -24.16
N ALA A 14 -1.18 -14.63 -24.28
CA ALA A 14 -2.61 -14.87 -24.47
C ALA A 14 -2.93 -15.34 -25.90
N GLU A 15 -2.24 -14.85 -26.93
CA GLU A 15 -2.41 -15.29 -28.33
C GLU A 15 -1.89 -16.71 -28.60
N ILE A 16 -0.85 -17.17 -27.91
CA ILE A 16 -0.34 -18.55 -28.09
C ILE A 16 -1.36 -19.60 -27.60
N ILE A 17 -2.20 -19.26 -26.63
CA ILE A 17 -3.29 -20.12 -26.14
C ILE A 17 -4.42 -20.25 -27.18
N MET A 18 -4.61 -19.25 -28.06
CA MET A 18 -5.65 -19.25 -29.11
C MET A 18 -5.42 -20.30 -30.20
N ILE A 19 -4.17 -20.68 -30.48
CA ILE A 19 -3.85 -21.64 -31.56
C ILE A 19 -4.06 -23.09 -31.08
N GLY A 20 -4.18 -23.32 -29.77
CA GLY A 20 -4.26 -24.65 -29.15
C GLY A 20 -5.63 -25.34 -29.18
N GLY A 21 -6.69 -24.73 -29.75
CA GLY A 21 -7.96 -25.42 -30.00
C GLY A 21 -8.75 -25.91 -28.78
N PHE A 22 -8.45 -25.44 -27.57
CA PHE A 22 -9.25 -25.77 -26.39
C PHE A 22 -10.55 -24.94 -26.40
N ASN A 23 -11.68 -25.62 -26.32
CA ASN A 23 -13.02 -25.01 -26.30
C ASN A 23 -13.30 -24.41 -24.90
N ILE A 24 -12.70 -23.23 -24.61
CA ILE A 24 -12.76 -22.58 -23.30
C ILE A 24 -13.86 -21.50 -23.20
N LYS A 25 -15.05 -21.79 -23.73
CA LYS A 25 -16.23 -20.92 -23.55
C LYS A 25 -16.54 -20.56 -22.09
N PRO A 26 -16.31 -21.41 -21.06
CA PRO A 26 -16.51 -20.98 -19.67
C PRO A 26 -15.40 -20.07 -19.10
N LEU A 27 -14.14 -20.13 -19.56
CA LEU A 27 -13.14 -19.12 -19.12
C LEU A 27 -13.42 -17.76 -19.75
N PHE A 28 -13.86 -17.74 -21.02
CA PHE A 28 -14.22 -16.49 -21.68
C PHE A 28 -15.43 -15.86 -20.99
N LEU A 29 -16.40 -16.66 -20.54
CA LEU A 29 -17.49 -16.17 -19.70
C LEU A 29 -16.97 -15.65 -18.35
N SER A 30 -16.02 -16.32 -17.68
CA SER A 30 -15.46 -15.79 -16.43
C SER A 30 -14.63 -14.52 -16.62
N ALA A 31 -13.89 -14.39 -17.72
CA ALA A 31 -13.10 -13.20 -18.04
C ALA A 31 -13.98 -12.04 -18.51
N GLU A 32 -15.05 -12.33 -19.25
CA GLU A 32 -16.11 -11.37 -19.55
C GLU A 32 -16.90 -11.00 -18.30
N ILE A 33 -17.23 -11.92 -17.39
CA ILE A 33 -17.88 -11.61 -16.09
C ILE A 33 -16.94 -10.80 -15.19
N ILE A 34 -15.61 -10.99 -15.26
CA ILE A 34 -14.62 -10.13 -14.58
C ILE A 34 -14.59 -8.71 -15.17
N MET A 35 -14.95 -8.53 -16.44
CA MET A 35 -15.00 -7.23 -17.13
C MET A 35 -16.41 -6.61 -17.24
N ILE A 36 -17.47 -7.42 -17.09
CA ILE A 36 -18.89 -7.09 -17.26
C ILE A 36 -19.64 -7.13 -15.90
N GLY A 37 -19.03 -7.71 -14.86
CA GLY A 37 -19.54 -7.79 -13.49
C GLY A 37 -19.56 -6.44 -12.76
N GLY A 38 -20.31 -5.47 -13.27
CA GLY A 38 -20.85 -4.33 -12.53
C GLY A 38 -19.89 -3.22 -12.12
N PHE A 39 -18.57 -3.39 -12.21
CA PHE A 39 -17.63 -2.34 -11.82
C PHE A 39 -17.33 -1.42 -13.01
N ASN A 40 -17.85 -0.19 -12.97
CA ASN A 40 -17.35 0.88 -13.83
C ASN A 40 -15.95 1.27 -13.34
N ILE A 41 -14.92 0.49 -13.70
CA ILE A 41 -13.52 0.75 -13.28
C ILE A 41 -12.94 1.98 -14.02
N LYS A 42 -13.48 2.27 -15.20
CA LYS A 42 -13.08 3.42 -16.04
C LYS A 42 -13.12 4.76 -15.30
N PRO A 43 -14.22 5.17 -14.62
CA PRO A 43 -14.23 6.42 -13.84
C PRO A 43 -13.24 6.44 -12.69
N LEU A 44 -12.92 5.30 -12.06
CA LEU A 44 -11.93 5.22 -10.98
C LEU A 44 -10.50 5.52 -11.48
N PHE A 45 -10.11 4.94 -12.63
CA PHE A 45 -8.81 5.25 -13.25
C PHE A 45 -8.76 6.70 -13.76
N LEU A 46 -9.87 7.19 -14.31
CA LEU A 46 -9.94 8.56 -14.82
C LEU A 46 -9.86 9.60 -13.70
N SER A 47 -10.56 9.38 -12.58
CA SER A 47 -10.54 10.28 -11.42
C SER A 47 -9.16 10.30 -10.76
N ALA A 48 -8.52 9.14 -10.57
CA ALA A 48 -7.16 9.06 -10.07
C ALA A 48 -6.16 9.80 -10.98
N GLY A 49 -6.32 9.68 -12.31
CA GLY A 49 -5.51 10.41 -13.28
C GLY A 49 -5.64 11.94 -13.16
N ILE A 50 -6.87 12.44 -13.00
CA ILE A 50 -7.14 13.88 -12.81
C ILE A 50 -6.52 14.38 -11.50
N ILE A 51 -6.68 13.62 -10.41
CA ILE A 51 -6.08 13.96 -9.11
C ILE A 51 -4.55 14.04 -9.23
N MET A 52 -3.91 13.06 -9.88
CA MET A 52 -2.46 13.04 -10.08
C MET A 52 -1.96 14.23 -10.90
N ILE A 53 -2.67 14.59 -11.97
CA ILE A 53 -2.36 15.78 -12.77
C ILE A 53 -2.47 17.05 -11.90
N GLY A 54 -3.53 17.17 -11.10
CA GLY A 54 -3.72 18.28 -10.16
C GLY A 54 -2.58 18.40 -9.15
N VAL A 55 -2.15 17.28 -8.55
CA VAL A 55 -1.02 17.21 -7.61
C VAL A 55 0.29 17.67 -8.26
N ILE A 56 0.58 17.21 -9.48
CA ILE A 56 1.80 17.60 -10.21
C ILE A 56 1.79 19.11 -10.52
N ILE A 57 0.65 19.64 -10.99
CA ILE A 57 0.52 21.07 -11.30
C ILE A 57 0.67 21.92 -10.03
N ALA A 58 0.02 21.52 -8.94
CA ALA A 58 0.13 22.21 -7.64
C ALA A 58 1.58 22.19 -7.11
N ALA A 59 2.25 21.03 -7.16
CA ALA A 59 3.64 20.91 -6.74
C ALA A 59 4.56 21.85 -7.53
N ARG A 60 4.40 21.90 -8.87
CA ARG A 60 5.15 22.82 -9.73
C ARG A 60 4.86 24.28 -9.40
N LYS A 61 3.61 24.65 -9.12
CA LYS A 61 3.23 26.03 -8.78
C LYS A 61 3.81 26.51 -7.45
N VAL A 62 3.99 25.60 -6.49
CA VAL A 62 4.59 25.88 -5.17
C VAL A 62 6.13 25.78 -5.21
N GLY A 63 6.73 25.39 -6.35
CA GLY A 63 8.18 25.26 -6.50
C GLY A 63 8.77 24.03 -5.79
N ILE A 64 7.94 23.05 -5.43
CA ILE A 64 8.36 21.78 -4.84
C ILE A 64 8.58 20.78 -5.98
N ASN A 65 9.64 19.98 -5.92
CA ASN A 65 9.85 18.91 -6.89
C ASN A 65 8.61 17.98 -6.89
N PRO A 66 7.89 17.84 -8.02
CA PRO A 66 6.69 17.02 -8.09
C PRO A 66 6.93 15.57 -7.66
N ASP A 67 8.12 15.01 -7.85
CA ASP A 67 8.43 13.62 -7.46
C ASP A 67 8.42 13.41 -5.93
N ASN A 68 8.56 14.49 -5.14
CA ASN A 68 8.47 14.42 -3.68
C ASN A 68 7.03 14.31 -3.16
N VAL A 69 6.04 14.60 -4.02
CA VAL A 69 4.64 14.75 -3.64
C VAL A 69 3.78 13.77 -4.44
N ALA A 70 4.02 13.68 -5.74
CA ALA A 70 3.30 12.83 -6.67
C ALA A 70 3.60 11.35 -6.43
N THR A 71 4.85 10.95 -6.15
CA THR A 71 5.20 9.53 -6.00
C THR A 71 4.48 8.85 -4.82
N PRO A 72 4.44 9.42 -3.60
CA PRO A 72 3.70 8.82 -2.48
C PRO A 72 2.17 8.82 -2.71
N ILE A 73 1.63 9.89 -3.31
CA ILE A 73 0.19 9.97 -3.60
C ILE A 73 -0.21 8.97 -4.68
N ALA A 74 0.60 8.84 -5.74
CA ALA A 74 0.39 7.87 -6.80
C ALA A 74 0.39 6.43 -6.26
N ALA A 75 1.35 6.12 -5.38
CA ALA A 75 1.41 4.81 -4.73
C ALA A 75 0.15 4.54 -3.89
N SER A 76 -0.26 5.51 -3.06
CA SER A 76 -1.46 5.37 -2.21
C SER A 76 -2.77 5.25 -3.01
N LEU A 77 -2.90 6.00 -4.11
CA LEU A 77 -4.02 5.86 -5.04
C LEU A 77 -3.98 4.50 -5.77
N GLY A 78 -2.78 4.02 -6.12
CA GLY A 78 -2.57 2.68 -6.65
C GLY A 78 -3.13 1.60 -5.72
N ASP A 79 -2.82 1.68 -4.43
CA ASP A 79 -3.36 0.75 -3.42
C ASP A 79 -4.88 0.79 -3.35
N LEU A 80 -5.48 1.99 -3.32
CA LEU A 80 -6.94 2.12 -3.32
C LEU A 80 -7.57 1.50 -4.57
N ILE A 81 -6.97 1.71 -5.74
CA ILE A 81 -7.43 1.11 -7.00
C ILE A 81 -7.32 -0.41 -6.95
N THR A 82 -6.18 -0.95 -6.50
CA THR A 82 -5.97 -2.40 -6.41
C THR A 82 -6.96 -3.06 -5.45
N LEU A 83 -7.19 -2.47 -4.28
CA LEU A 83 -8.18 -2.96 -3.31
C LEU A 83 -9.61 -2.88 -3.87
N SER A 84 -9.95 -1.80 -4.57
CA SER A 84 -11.26 -1.66 -5.22
C SER A 84 -11.48 -2.73 -6.29
N LEU A 85 -10.46 -2.98 -7.11
CA LEU A 85 -10.49 -4.01 -8.14
C LEU A 85 -10.56 -5.41 -7.54
N LEU A 86 -9.77 -5.68 -6.50
CA LEU A 86 -9.79 -6.95 -5.78
C LEU A 86 -11.14 -7.20 -5.10
N ALA A 87 -11.73 -6.18 -4.47
CA ALA A 87 -13.06 -6.24 -3.88
C ALA A 87 -14.13 -6.52 -4.95
N GLY A 88 -14.01 -5.90 -6.12
CA GLY A 88 -14.90 -6.15 -7.26
C GLY A 88 -14.83 -7.59 -7.77
N ILE A 89 -13.61 -8.09 -8.04
CA ILE A 89 -13.38 -9.48 -8.46
C ILE A 89 -13.88 -10.46 -7.40
N SER A 90 -13.53 -10.21 -6.13
CA SER A 90 -13.96 -11.03 -4.99
C SER A 90 -15.49 -11.09 -4.89
N THR A 91 -16.18 -9.96 -5.06
CA THR A 91 -17.64 -9.91 -5.06
C THR A 91 -18.24 -10.70 -6.24
N GLY A 92 -17.63 -10.63 -7.42
CA GLY A 92 -18.05 -11.43 -8.58
C GLY A 92 -17.90 -12.94 -8.32
N LEU A 93 -16.72 -13.36 -7.84
CA LEU A 93 -16.42 -14.74 -7.47
C LEU A 93 -17.31 -15.26 -6.34
N TYR A 94 -17.68 -14.40 -5.40
CA TYR A 94 -18.60 -14.73 -4.31
C TYR A 94 -20.01 -15.03 -4.82
N LYS A 95 -20.53 -14.23 -5.77
CA LYS A 95 -21.85 -14.48 -6.38
C LYS A 95 -21.89 -15.75 -7.21
N GLU A 96 -20.82 -16.05 -7.93
CA GLU A 96 -20.70 -17.28 -8.72
C GLU A 96 -20.65 -18.54 -7.83
N LEU A 97 -20.29 -18.41 -6.55
CA LEU A 97 -20.34 -19.53 -5.59
C LEU A 97 -21.75 -20.12 -5.46
N GLU A 98 -22.81 -19.31 -5.61
CA GLU A 98 -24.20 -19.79 -5.52
C GLU A 98 -24.62 -20.66 -6.71
N PHE A 99 -23.93 -20.55 -7.85
CA PHE A 99 -24.27 -21.25 -9.10
C PHE A 99 -23.25 -22.32 -9.49
N ASN A 100 -21.98 -22.17 -9.12
CA ASN A 100 -20.89 -23.05 -9.52
C ASN A 100 -19.78 -23.14 -8.46
N ASP A 101 -19.84 -24.17 -7.63
CA ASP A 101 -18.85 -24.47 -6.59
C ASP A 101 -17.41 -24.64 -7.11
N TYR A 102 -17.23 -24.94 -8.40
CA TYR A 102 -15.91 -25.20 -9.00
C TYR A 102 -15.20 -23.95 -9.51
N ALA A 103 -15.89 -22.80 -9.61
CA ALA A 103 -15.30 -21.58 -10.17
C ALA A 103 -14.11 -21.09 -9.34
N ASN A 104 -14.25 -21.00 -8.01
CA ASN A 104 -13.20 -20.49 -7.12
C ASN A 104 -11.97 -21.42 -7.05
N PRO A 105 -12.11 -22.74 -6.83
CA PRO A 105 -10.98 -23.67 -6.90
C PRO A 105 -10.25 -23.66 -8.24
N LEU A 106 -10.98 -23.50 -9.35
CA LEU A 106 -10.39 -23.44 -10.69
C LEU A 106 -9.51 -22.19 -10.87
N VAL A 107 -10.00 -21.02 -10.45
CA VAL A 107 -9.21 -19.77 -10.50
C VAL A 107 -7.93 -19.92 -9.67
N CYS A 108 -8.03 -20.47 -8.46
CA CYS A 108 -6.85 -20.76 -7.63
C CYS A 108 -5.89 -21.75 -8.32
N ALA A 109 -6.41 -22.83 -8.90
CA ALA A 109 -5.60 -23.83 -9.59
C ALA A 109 -4.83 -23.22 -10.79
N VAL A 110 -5.46 -22.31 -11.54
CA VAL A 110 -4.81 -21.59 -12.65
C VAL A 110 -3.64 -20.73 -12.13
N PHE A 111 -3.83 -19.95 -11.08
CA PHE A 111 -2.74 -19.14 -10.50
C PHE A 111 -1.59 -20.00 -9.96
N VAL A 112 -1.90 -21.10 -9.29
CA VAL A 112 -0.88 -22.06 -8.81
C VAL A 112 -0.13 -22.68 -9.98
N ALA A 113 -0.83 -23.10 -11.04
CA ALA A 113 -0.23 -23.67 -12.24
C ALA A 113 0.67 -22.67 -13.00
N MET A 114 0.36 -21.36 -12.93
CA MET A 114 1.22 -20.32 -13.51
C MET A 114 2.48 -20.03 -12.69
N THR A 115 2.49 -20.34 -11.39
CA THR A 115 3.61 -20.09 -10.49
C THR A 115 4.95 -20.71 -10.96
N PRO A 116 5.04 -22.00 -11.37
CA PRO A 116 6.29 -22.56 -11.88
C PRO A 116 6.79 -21.83 -13.13
N LEU A 117 5.91 -21.35 -14.01
CA LEU A 117 6.30 -20.56 -15.18
C LEU A 117 6.99 -19.25 -14.74
N TRP A 118 6.41 -18.53 -13.78
CA TRP A 118 6.99 -17.30 -13.25
C TRP A 118 8.32 -17.55 -12.55
N VAL A 119 8.44 -18.63 -11.78
CA VAL A 119 9.70 -19.03 -11.15
C VAL A 119 10.78 -19.31 -12.20
N LEU A 120 10.45 -20.02 -13.28
CA LEU A 120 11.40 -20.29 -14.37
C LEU A 120 11.89 -19.01 -15.03
N ILE A 121 10.97 -18.06 -15.30
CA ILE A 121 11.32 -16.75 -15.88
C ILE A 121 12.20 -15.94 -14.91
N ALA A 122 11.80 -15.84 -13.64
CA ALA A 122 12.52 -15.07 -12.62
C ALA A 122 13.92 -15.63 -12.33
N ARG A 123 14.13 -16.95 -12.47
CA ARG A 123 15.45 -17.57 -12.31
C ARG A 123 16.44 -17.20 -13.42
N ARG A 124 15.96 -16.86 -14.62
CA ARG A 124 16.84 -16.51 -15.75
C ARG A 124 17.42 -15.11 -15.68
N ILE A 125 16.78 -14.22 -14.93
CA ILE A 125 17.18 -12.81 -14.81
C ILE A 125 17.98 -12.65 -13.50
N PRO A 126 19.27 -12.25 -13.55
CA PRO A 126 20.12 -12.16 -12.35
C PRO A 126 19.54 -11.31 -11.22
N SER A 127 18.96 -10.15 -11.55
CA SER A 127 18.39 -9.22 -10.56
C SER A 127 17.18 -9.78 -9.83
N THR A 128 16.32 -10.56 -10.49
CA THR A 128 15.15 -11.19 -9.85
C THR A 128 15.50 -12.51 -9.18
N ARG A 129 16.58 -13.16 -9.62
CA ARG A 129 17.06 -14.41 -9.03
C ARG A 129 17.43 -14.22 -7.57
N GLU A 130 18.10 -13.12 -7.22
CA GLU A 130 18.46 -12.82 -5.82
C GLU A 130 17.20 -12.72 -4.95
N VAL A 131 16.25 -11.87 -5.35
CA VAL A 131 14.96 -11.67 -4.66
C VAL A 131 14.17 -12.98 -4.52
N LEU A 132 14.22 -13.87 -5.53
CA LEU A 132 13.53 -15.16 -5.48
C LEU A 132 14.06 -16.09 -4.37
N TYR A 133 15.34 -16.01 -3.99
CA TYR A 133 15.91 -16.86 -2.94
C TYR A 133 15.93 -16.19 -1.57
N SER A 134 16.25 -14.89 -1.50
CA SER A 134 16.38 -14.16 -0.23
C SER A 134 15.09 -13.45 0.21
N GLY A 135 14.13 -13.24 -0.69
CA GLY A 135 12.91 -12.47 -0.42
C GLY A 135 11.87 -13.17 0.47
N TRP A 136 12.01 -14.47 0.72
CA TRP A 136 11.03 -15.22 1.53
C TRP A 136 11.07 -14.83 3.01
N GLU A 137 12.26 -14.63 3.56
CA GLU A 137 12.43 -14.24 4.97
C GLU A 137 11.70 -12.93 5.28
N PRO A 138 11.95 -11.81 4.56
CA PRO A 138 11.26 -10.57 4.85
C PRO A 138 9.76 -10.63 4.59
N VAL A 139 9.32 -11.38 3.56
CA VAL A 139 7.90 -11.54 3.25
C VAL A 139 7.16 -12.32 4.34
N ILE A 140 7.71 -13.42 4.83
CA ILE A 140 7.07 -14.25 5.87
C ILE A 140 6.98 -13.50 7.20
N ILE A 141 8.04 -12.80 7.59
CA ILE A 141 8.05 -12.00 8.83
C ILE A 141 7.07 -10.82 8.70
N ALA A 142 7.05 -10.13 7.56
CA ALA A 142 6.09 -9.07 7.27
C ALA A 142 4.64 -9.60 7.33
N MET A 143 4.37 -10.76 6.75
CA MET A 143 3.06 -11.41 6.81
C MET A 143 2.64 -11.72 8.25
N ALA A 144 3.56 -12.21 9.08
CA ALA A 144 3.27 -12.46 10.50
C ALA A 144 2.91 -11.17 11.26
N ILE A 145 3.65 -10.07 11.03
CA ILE A 145 3.38 -8.77 11.65
C ILE A 145 2.03 -8.21 11.17
N SER A 146 1.80 -8.19 9.86
CA SER A 146 0.54 -7.67 9.27
C SER A 146 -0.67 -8.52 9.70
N SER A 147 -0.50 -9.83 9.91
CA SER A 147 -1.55 -10.71 10.46
C SER A 147 -2.00 -10.28 11.85
N VAL A 148 -1.11 -9.78 12.71
CA VAL A 148 -1.51 -9.23 14.02
C VAL A 148 -2.40 -8.00 13.82
N GLY A 149 -2.08 -7.12 12.87
CA GLY A 149 -2.93 -6.00 12.49
C GLY A 149 -4.30 -6.47 11.97
N GLY A 150 -4.31 -7.49 11.11
CA GLY A 150 -5.53 -8.12 10.61
C GLY A 150 -6.42 -8.71 11.71
N LEU A 151 -5.82 -9.34 12.73
CA LEU A 151 -6.57 -9.84 13.90
C LEU A 151 -7.17 -8.72 14.75
N ILE A 152 -6.47 -7.60 14.90
CA ILE A 152 -7.01 -6.41 15.57
C ILE A 152 -8.21 -5.87 14.78
N LEU A 153 -8.09 -5.78 13.46
CA LEU A 153 -9.19 -5.36 12.58
C LEU A 153 -10.39 -6.29 12.71
N ASP A 154 -10.18 -7.60 12.55
CA ASP A 154 -11.22 -8.62 12.62
C ASP A 154 -11.97 -8.57 13.95
N LYS A 155 -11.21 -8.51 15.06
CA LYS A 155 -11.81 -8.45 16.39
C LYS A 155 -12.59 -7.15 16.63
N THR A 156 -12.16 -6.04 16.04
CA THR A 156 -12.79 -4.73 16.23
C THR A 156 -14.03 -4.59 15.35
N VAL A 157 -13.94 -4.94 14.06
CA VAL A 157 -15.05 -4.91 13.10
C VAL A 157 -16.15 -5.93 13.44
N SER A 158 -15.81 -7.01 14.16
CA SER A 158 -16.80 -7.96 14.71
C SER A 158 -17.82 -7.28 15.66
N ASN A 159 -17.50 -6.12 16.22
CA ASN A 159 -18.47 -5.32 16.98
C ASN A 159 -19.22 -4.36 16.03
N PRO A 160 -20.56 -4.42 15.95
CA PRO A 160 -21.35 -3.56 15.04
C PRO A 160 -21.03 -2.07 15.17
N ASN A 161 -20.74 -1.61 16.40
CA ASN A 161 -20.42 -0.21 16.69
C ASN A 161 -19.10 0.27 16.06
N PHE A 162 -18.26 -0.64 15.55
CA PHE A 162 -16.95 -0.32 14.97
C PHE A 162 -16.81 -0.80 13.52
N ALA A 163 -17.89 -1.27 12.88
CA ALA A 163 -17.85 -1.78 11.51
C ALA A 163 -17.34 -0.73 10.49
N GLY A 164 -17.64 0.55 10.72
CA GLY A 164 -17.18 1.67 9.87
C GLY A 164 -15.65 1.82 9.79
N MET A 165 -14.90 1.23 10.70
CA MET A 165 -13.44 1.23 10.70
C MET A 165 -12.83 0.59 9.44
N ALA A 166 -13.48 -0.42 8.89
CA ALA A 166 -12.97 -1.17 7.74
C ALA A 166 -12.75 -0.26 6.52
N VAL A 167 -13.54 0.80 6.38
CA VAL A 167 -13.47 1.77 5.26
C VAL A 167 -12.24 2.66 5.36
N PHE A 168 -11.78 2.96 6.58
CA PHE A 168 -10.64 3.85 6.83
C PHE A 168 -9.29 3.12 6.91
N THR A 169 -9.32 1.81 7.14
CA THR A 169 -8.11 0.97 7.29
C THR A 169 -7.21 0.98 6.04
N PRO A 170 -7.75 0.80 4.81
CA PRO A 170 -6.97 0.94 3.58
C PRO A 170 -6.26 2.29 3.44
N VAL A 171 -6.90 3.37 3.87
CA VAL A 171 -6.35 4.72 3.73
C VAL A 171 -5.19 4.92 4.71
N ILE A 172 -5.39 4.58 5.98
CA ILE A 172 -4.37 4.81 7.01
C ILE A 172 -3.14 3.91 6.81
N ASN A 173 -3.36 2.66 6.41
CA ASN A 173 -2.28 1.72 6.13
C ASN A 173 -1.60 2.04 4.80
N GLY A 174 -2.37 2.28 3.74
CA GLY A 174 -1.85 2.57 2.40
C GLY A 174 -1.04 3.87 2.34
N VAL A 175 -1.53 4.96 2.94
CA VAL A 175 -0.78 6.23 2.97
C VAL A 175 0.50 6.09 3.79
N GLY A 176 0.42 5.52 5.00
CA GLY A 176 1.58 5.35 5.86
C GLY A 176 2.64 4.41 5.28
N GLY A 177 2.21 3.23 4.83
CA GLY A 177 3.05 2.17 4.25
C GLY A 177 3.78 2.60 2.97
N ASN A 178 3.07 3.26 2.04
CA ASN A 178 3.70 3.73 0.80
C ASN A 178 4.65 4.89 1.02
N LEU A 179 4.29 5.83 1.89
CA LEU A 179 5.14 6.96 2.23
C LEU A 179 6.46 6.49 2.84
N VAL A 180 6.39 5.55 3.78
CA VAL A 180 7.58 5.00 4.42
C VAL A 180 8.42 4.16 3.44
N ALA A 181 7.80 3.43 2.50
CA ALA A 181 8.51 2.72 1.44
C ALA A 181 9.29 3.67 0.52
N VAL A 182 8.68 4.80 0.12
CA VAL A 182 9.37 5.84 -0.66
C VAL A 182 10.55 6.43 0.12
N GLN A 183 10.37 6.68 1.42
CA GLN A 183 11.47 7.19 2.25
C GLN A 183 12.60 6.16 2.38
N ALA A 184 12.28 4.89 2.65
CA ALA A 184 13.27 3.83 2.78
C ALA A 184 14.10 3.66 1.51
N SER A 185 13.44 3.61 0.35
CA SER A 185 14.10 3.49 -0.96
C SER A 185 15.00 4.69 -1.27
N ARG A 186 14.60 5.91 -0.87
CA ARG A 186 15.44 7.10 -1.03
C ARG A 186 16.69 7.06 -0.17
N ILE A 187 16.56 6.62 1.09
CA ILE A 187 17.71 6.47 1.98
C ILE A 187 18.66 5.39 1.42
N SER A 188 18.13 4.24 0.98
CA SER A 188 18.91 3.19 0.30
C SER A 188 19.66 3.74 -0.92
N THR A 189 18.96 4.44 -1.81
CA THR A 189 19.54 5.04 -3.01
C THR A 189 20.64 6.05 -2.67
N TYR A 190 20.44 6.88 -1.64
CA TYR A 190 21.44 7.82 -1.16
C TYR A 190 22.72 7.11 -0.68
N LEU A 191 22.58 6.02 0.07
CA LEU A 191 23.72 5.23 0.56
C LEU A 191 24.48 4.59 -0.62
N HIS A 192 23.77 4.04 -1.60
CA HIS A 192 24.36 3.51 -2.84
C HIS A 192 25.09 4.58 -3.66
N MET A 193 24.49 5.76 -3.84
CA MET A 193 25.09 6.86 -4.64
C MET A 193 26.35 7.43 -4.00
N ASN A 194 26.45 7.42 -2.67
CA ASN A 194 27.63 7.89 -1.96
C ASN A 194 28.75 6.84 -1.90
N GLY A 195 28.56 5.67 -2.50
CA GLY A 195 29.60 4.63 -2.60
C GLY A 195 30.00 4.04 -1.26
N ILE A 196 29.15 4.12 -0.23
CA ILE A 196 29.41 3.52 1.08
C ILE A 196 29.32 2.00 0.93
N PRO A 197 30.39 1.22 1.15
CA PRO A 197 30.33 -0.23 1.00
C PRO A 197 29.35 -0.83 2.02
N MET A 198 28.46 -1.71 1.56
CA MET A 198 27.57 -2.48 2.43
C MET A 198 28.40 -3.36 3.36
N GLY A 199 28.14 -3.28 4.68
CA GLY A 199 28.84 -4.10 5.68
C GLY A 199 30.17 -3.54 6.22
N GLU A 200 30.66 -2.41 5.73
CA GLU A 200 31.76 -1.69 6.39
C GLU A 200 31.20 -0.80 7.52
N PRO A 201 31.78 -0.83 8.73
CA PRO A 201 31.37 0.07 9.80
C PRO A 201 31.64 1.50 9.35
N ASP A 202 30.58 2.31 9.24
CA ASP A 202 30.70 3.76 9.04
C ASP A 202 31.72 4.29 10.07
N PRO A 203 32.78 5.00 9.64
CA PRO A 203 33.76 5.58 10.55
C PRO A 203 33.11 6.52 11.59
N ASN A 204 31.89 7.01 11.33
CA ASN A 204 31.01 7.57 12.33
C ASN A 204 29.76 6.69 12.47
N PRO A 205 29.73 5.67 13.34
CA PRO A 205 28.50 4.94 13.58
C PRO A 205 27.47 5.95 14.06
N ARG A 206 26.49 6.28 13.22
CA ARG A 206 25.31 7.03 13.65
C ARG A 206 24.55 6.13 14.61
N LYS A 207 25.00 6.14 15.89
CA LYS A 207 24.25 5.59 17.02
C LYS A 207 22.83 6.10 16.90
N CYS A 208 21.87 5.18 17.06
CA CYS A 208 20.42 5.36 16.91
C CYS A 208 20.04 6.82 16.69
N PRO A 209 19.78 7.25 15.43
CA PRO A 209 19.42 8.63 15.14
C PRO A 209 18.27 9.01 16.07
N THR A 210 18.43 10.07 16.85
CA THR A 210 17.32 10.55 17.68
C THR A 210 16.22 11.10 16.77
N PRO A 211 14.93 11.05 17.17
CA PRO A 211 13.84 11.58 16.36
C PRO A 211 14.10 13.02 15.89
N CYS A 212 14.74 13.82 16.75
CA CYS A 212 15.16 15.18 16.43
C CYS A 212 16.18 15.24 15.29
N THR A 213 17.16 14.34 15.24
CA THR A 213 18.13 14.29 14.12
C THR A 213 17.50 13.80 12.82
N SER A 214 16.54 12.88 12.90
CA SER A 214 15.85 12.33 11.72
C SER A 214 14.96 13.38 11.06
N PHE A 215 14.22 14.18 11.84
CA PHE A 215 13.28 15.19 11.32
C PHE A 215 13.84 16.61 11.21
N PHE A 216 14.68 17.04 12.16
CA PHE A 216 15.22 18.41 12.21
C PHE A 216 16.67 18.53 11.70
N GLY A 217 17.24 17.44 11.18
CA GLY A 217 18.53 17.47 10.49
C GLY A 217 18.51 18.36 9.24
N SER A 218 19.66 18.96 8.91
CA SER A 218 19.87 19.70 7.66
C SER A 218 20.07 18.80 6.43
N HIS A 219 20.17 17.48 6.62
CA HIS A 219 20.43 16.51 5.57
C HIS A 219 19.24 16.32 4.62
N VAL A 220 19.52 15.86 3.40
CA VAL A 220 18.53 15.58 2.34
C VAL A 220 17.45 14.60 2.77
N ASN A 221 17.81 13.59 3.57
CA ASN A 221 16.87 12.59 4.10
C ASN A 221 15.87 13.21 5.09
N SER A 222 16.32 14.13 5.95
CA SER A 222 15.47 14.88 6.89
C SER A 222 14.56 15.88 6.17
N ARG A 223 14.99 16.45 5.04
CA ARG A 223 14.12 17.29 4.20
C ARG A 223 13.03 16.44 3.53
N SER A 224 13.38 15.27 3.00
CA SER A 224 12.41 14.32 2.43
C SER A 224 11.39 13.88 3.47
N ALA A 225 11.83 13.46 4.66
CA ALA A 225 10.94 13.06 5.76
C ALA A 225 9.95 14.17 6.16
N ARG A 226 10.40 15.43 6.23
CA ARG A 226 9.51 16.57 6.51
C ARG A 226 8.49 16.82 5.42
N VAL A 227 8.88 16.73 4.15
CA VAL A 227 7.94 16.91 3.02
C VAL A 227 6.89 15.80 3.04
N LEU A 228 7.31 14.56 3.24
CA LEU A 228 6.42 13.42 3.35
C LEU A 228 5.46 13.56 4.54
N PHE A 229 5.96 13.93 5.72
CA PHE A 229 5.14 14.16 6.91
C PHE A 229 4.12 15.29 6.70
N LEU A 230 4.51 16.40 6.07
CA LEU A 230 3.60 17.51 5.74
C LEU A 230 2.52 17.10 4.72
N LEU A 231 2.77 16.08 3.89
CA LEU A 231 1.82 15.57 2.91
C LEU A 231 0.73 14.69 3.52
N VAL A 232 0.95 14.14 4.71
CA VAL A 232 0.00 13.27 5.41
C VAL A 232 -1.33 13.99 5.63
N ALA A 233 -1.29 15.17 6.24
CA ALA A 233 -2.52 15.91 6.55
C ALA A 233 -3.40 16.20 5.32
N PRO A 234 -2.92 16.85 4.26
CA PRO A 234 -3.74 17.10 3.07
C PRO A 234 -4.13 15.79 2.35
N GLY A 235 -3.25 14.78 2.31
CA GLY A 235 -3.56 13.48 1.69
C GLY A 235 -4.74 12.78 2.37
N HIS A 236 -4.68 12.64 3.70
CA HIS A 236 -5.75 12.01 4.48
C HIS A 236 -7.07 12.80 4.39
N LEU A 237 -7.03 14.13 4.40
CA LEU A 237 -8.25 14.94 4.24
C LEU A 237 -8.94 14.70 2.89
N VAL A 238 -8.18 14.59 1.80
CA VAL A 238 -8.73 14.28 0.47
C VAL A 238 -9.38 12.90 0.48
N PHE A 239 -8.74 11.89 1.06
CA PHE A 239 -9.31 10.55 1.16
C PHE A 239 -10.57 10.50 2.03
N LEU A 240 -10.57 11.15 3.20
CA LEU A 240 -11.75 11.25 4.07
C LEU A 240 -12.93 11.92 3.35
N TYR A 241 -12.68 13.03 2.66
CA TYR A 241 -13.70 13.73 1.88
C TYR A 241 -14.26 12.85 0.76
N THR A 242 -13.39 12.06 0.10
CA THR A 242 -13.80 11.12 -0.95
C THR A 242 -14.70 10.02 -0.39
N ILE A 243 -14.34 9.43 0.75
CA ILE A 243 -15.16 8.42 1.44
C ILE A 243 -16.55 8.98 1.78
N ASN A 244 -16.61 10.21 2.31
CA ASN A 244 -17.87 10.89 2.63
C ASN A 244 -18.74 11.09 1.38
N SER A 245 -18.12 11.53 0.28
CA SER A 245 -18.83 11.75 -0.98
C SER A 245 -19.33 10.47 -1.63
N MET A 246 -18.69 9.33 -1.37
CA MET A 246 -19.06 8.03 -1.93
C MET A 246 -20.12 7.28 -1.10
N GLN A 247 -20.63 7.87 -0.01
CA GLN A 247 -21.53 7.22 0.96
C GLN A 247 -20.99 5.86 1.44
N GLY A 248 -19.66 5.74 1.50
CA GLY A 248 -18.97 4.46 1.69
C GLY A 248 -19.02 3.89 3.11
N GLY A 249 -19.74 4.52 4.04
CA GLY A 249 -19.94 4.05 5.40
C GLY A 249 -21.03 4.83 6.13
N HIS A 250 -21.69 4.16 7.08
CA HIS A 250 -22.69 4.75 7.98
C HIS A 250 -22.09 5.68 9.06
N THR A 251 -20.80 6.02 8.96
CA THR A 251 -20.11 6.89 9.92
C THR A 251 -20.11 8.34 9.43
N THR A 252 -20.85 9.17 10.13
CA THR A 252 -20.82 10.63 10.03
C THR A 252 -19.41 11.15 10.36
N LEU A 253 -18.81 11.92 9.44
CA LEU A 253 -17.51 12.57 9.69
C LEU A 253 -17.68 13.75 10.64
N THR A 254 -17.69 13.49 11.95
CA THR A 254 -17.66 14.56 12.95
C THR A 254 -16.31 15.25 12.98
N SER A 255 -16.28 16.54 13.33
CA SER A 255 -15.02 17.28 13.53
C SER A 255 -14.12 16.61 14.59
N THR A 256 -14.74 15.98 15.59
CA THR A 256 -14.07 15.21 16.65
C THR A 256 -13.38 13.98 16.07
N PHE A 257 -14.08 13.20 15.25
CA PHE A 257 -13.51 12.04 14.56
C PHE A 257 -12.32 12.43 13.68
N ILE A 258 -12.48 13.47 12.86
CA ILE A 258 -11.41 13.96 11.98
C ILE A 258 -10.18 14.34 12.79
N ALA A 259 -10.34 15.01 13.94
CA ALA A 259 -9.22 15.41 14.79
C ALA A 259 -8.45 14.19 15.35
N PHE A 260 -9.16 13.21 15.93
CA PHE A 260 -8.53 12.00 16.47
C PHE A 260 -7.90 11.14 15.37
N TYR A 261 -8.60 10.93 14.25
CA TYR A 261 -8.08 10.21 13.10
C TYR A 261 -6.81 10.87 12.56
N MET A 262 -6.80 12.20 12.43
CA MET A 262 -5.63 12.93 11.96
C MET A 262 -4.44 12.81 12.92
N ALA A 263 -4.71 12.86 14.23
CA ALA A 263 -3.67 12.65 15.25
C ALA A 263 -3.06 11.23 15.15
N ALA A 264 -3.89 10.20 14.98
CA ALA A 264 -3.44 8.83 14.79
C ALA A 264 -2.61 8.65 13.51
N ALA A 265 -3.08 9.19 12.38
CA ALA A 265 -2.36 9.13 11.11
C ALA A 265 -0.99 9.82 11.18
N LEU A 266 -0.93 11.02 11.77
CA LEU A 266 0.33 11.73 11.96
C LEU A 266 1.28 10.97 12.91
N LEU A 267 0.76 10.40 14.00
CA LEU A 267 1.55 9.62 14.94
C LEU A 267 2.11 8.35 14.29
N GLN A 268 1.30 7.63 13.51
CA GLN A 268 1.71 6.45 12.75
C GLN A 268 2.87 6.80 11.81
N VAL A 269 2.70 7.83 10.96
CA VAL A 269 3.72 8.21 9.97
C VAL A 269 4.99 8.73 10.65
N LEU A 270 4.87 9.44 11.77
CA LEU A 270 6.01 9.88 12.57
C LEU A 270 6.88 8.69 13.02
N ILE A 271 6.23 7.67 13.58
CA ILE A 271 6.90 6.44 14.06
C ILE A 271 7.51 5.70 12.87
N LEU A 272 6.79 5.54 11.76
CA LEU A 272 7.27 4.84 10.58
C LEU A 272 8.49 5.50 9.93
N LEU A 273 8.46 6.82 9.75
CA LEU A 273 9.59 7.57 9.19
C LEU A 273 10.84 7.48 10.07
N TYR A 274 10.66 7.49 11.40
CA TYR A 274 11.76 7.26 12.35
C TYR A 274 12.33 5.85 12.21
N LEU A 275 11.45 4.83 12.17
CA LEU A 275 11.86 3.44 12.01
C LEU A 275 12.54 3.19 10.66
N ALA A 276 12.13 3.89 9.60
CA ALA A 276 12.76 3.79 8.29
C ALA A 276 14.20 4.26 8.31
N ASP A 277 14.47 5.44 8.89
CA ASP A 277 15.83 5.96 8.99
C ASP A 277 16.71 5.02 9.82
N TRP A 278 16.22 4.57 10.97
CA TRP A 278 16.96 3.64 11.81
C TRP A 278 17.21 2.29 11.13
N MET A 279 16.17 1.66 10.58
CA MET A 279 16.25 0.30 10.05
C MET A 279 17.07 0.21 8.76
N VAL A 280 16.96 1.20 7.85
CA VAL A 280 17.76 1.22 6.63
C VAL A 280 19.25 1.29 6.95
N HIS A 281 19.68 2.19 7.84
CA HIS A 281 21.08 2.28 8.25
C HIS A 281 21.54 1.02 9.01
N TRP A 282 20.68 0.46 9.86
CA TRP A 282 20.99 -0.79 10.58
C TRP A 282 21.19 -1.97 9.62
N MET A 283 20.30 -2.17 8.65
CA MET A 283 20.43 -3.22 7.62
C MET A 283 21.66 -3.00 6.75
N TRP A 284 21.91 -1.75 6.35
CA TRP A 284 23.09 -1.37 5.59
C TRP A 284 24.40 -1.75 6.29
N SER A 285 24.47 -1.48 7.61
CA SER A 285 25.64 -1.83 8.44
C SER A 285 25.88 -3.35 8.53
N ARG A 286 24.87 -4.17 8.26
CA ARG A 286 24.95 -5.63 8.23
C ARG A 286 25.17 -6.21 6.84
N GLY A 287 25.36 -5.36 5.83
CA GLY A 287 25.51 -5.78 4.45
C GLY A 287 24.23 -6.34 3.81
N MET A 288 23.07 -6.06 4.41
CA MET A 288 21.77 -6.46 3.87
C MET A 288 21.25 -5.34 2.96
N ASN A 289 20.75 -5.68 1.78
CA ASN A 289 20.13 -4.70 0.90
C ASN A 289 18.81 -4.19 1.52
N PRO A 290 18.75 -2.94 2.01
CA PRO A 290 17.58 -2.44 2.71
C PRO A 290 16.33 -2.40 1.81
N ASP A 291 16.44 -2.31 0.49
CA ASP A 291 15.26 -2.30 -0.38
C ASP A 291 14.52 -3.65 -0.37
N ASN A 292 15.23 -4.76 -0.20
CA ASN A 292 14.63 -6.09 -0.17
C ASN A 292 14.03 -6.46 1.20
N PHE A 293 14.59 -5.90 2.29
CA PHE A 293 14.22 -6.29 3.66
C PHE A 293 13.45 -5.22 4.44
N SER A 294 13.83 -3.95 4.31
CA SER A 294 13.26 -2.87 5.12
C SER A 294 11.85 -2.51 4.69
N ILE A 295 11.57 -2.48 3.38
CA ILE A 295 10.27 -2.08 2.84
C ILE A 295 9.16 -3.02 3.33
N PRO A 296 9.26 -4.36 3.19
CA PRO A 296 8.23 -5.27 3.71
C PRO A 296 7.98 -5.11 5.21
N TYR A 297 9.03 -4.92 6.01
CA TYR A 297 8.90 -4.71 7.46
C TYR A 297 8.23 -3.38 7.82
N LEU A 298 8.62 -2.29 7.16
CA LEU A 298 8.04 -0.96 7.41
C LEU A 298 6.57 -0.93 7.01
N THR A 299 6.22 -1.54 5.89
CA THR A 299 4.82 -1.62 5.45
C THR A 299 3.99 -2.47 6.41
N ALA A 300 4.47 -3.64 6.83
CA ALA A 300 3.76 -4.48 7.80
C ALA A 300 3.62 -3.83 9.19
N LEU A 301 4.65 -3.12 9.65
CA LEU A 301 4.55 -2.28 10.86
C LEU A 301 3.57 -1.13 10.66
N GLY A 302 3.49 -0.59 9.45
CA GLY A 302 2.51 0.42 9.06
C GLY A 302 1.08 -0.09 9.15
N ASP A 303 0.83 -1.31 8.68
CA ASP A 303 -0.48 -1.98 8.79
C ASP A 303 -0.87 -2.19 10.25
N LEU A 304 0.05 -2.70 11.06
CA LEU A 304 -0.19 -2.97 12.48
C LEU A 304 -0.46 -1.67 13.27
N LEU A 305 0.40 -0.67 13.11
CA LEU A 305 0.28 0.61 13.81
C LEU A 305 -0.95 1.40 13.34
N GLY A 306 -1.20 1.45 12.02
CA GLY A 306 -2.34 2.15 11.46
C GLY A 306 -3.67 1.55 11.93
N THR A 307 -3.80 0.23 11.83
CA THR A 307 -4.99 -0.48 12.32
C THR A 307 -5.15 -0.35 13.84
N GLY A 308 -4.06 -0.50 14.61
CA GLY A 308 -4.10 -0.38 16.07
C GLY A 308 -4.46 1.02 16.56
N PHE A 309 -3.90 2.08 15.98
CA PHE A 309 -4.24 3.45 16.34
C PHE A 309 -5.65 3.83 15.89
N LEU A 310 -6.09 3.37 14.72
CA LEU A 310 -7.46 3.55 14.28
C LEU A 310 -8.45 2.87 15.23
N ALA A 311 -8.14 1.65 15.68
CA ALA A 311 -8.94 0.94 16.67
C ALA A 311 -9.04 1.70 17.99
N LEU A 312 -7.91 2.25 18.46
CA LEU A 312 -7.88 3.09 19.64
C LEU A 312 -8.73 4.36 19.47
N CYS A 313 -8.67 5.02 18.30
CA CYS A 313 -9.51 6.19 18.01
C CYS A 313 -11.00 5.85 18.15
N PHE A 314 -11.47 4.78 17.50
CA PHE A 314 -12.88 4.38 17.60
C PHE A 314 -13.31 4.04 19.03
N HIS A 315 -12.45 3.36 19.81
CA HIS A 315 -12.71 3.11 21.22
C HIS A 315 -12.78 4.39 22.06
N VAL A 316 -11.86 5.33 21.85
CA VAL A 316 -11.84 6.61 22.57
C VAL A 316 -13.06 7.47 22.22
N LEU A 317 -13.45 7.54 20.95
CA LEU A 317 -14.67 8.25 20.55
C LEU A 317 -15.93 7.65 21.18
N TRP A 318 -16.01 6.32 21.20
CA TRP A 318 -17.12 5.62 21.86
C TRP A 318 -17.20 5.93 23.37
N LEU A 319 -16.06 6.03 24.05
CA LEU A 319 -16.00 6.40 25.48
C LEU A 319 -16.34 7.87 25.74
N ILE A 320 -15.94 8.79 24.85
CA ILE A 320 -16.20 10.24 24.98
C ILE A 320 -17.68 10.57 24.77
N GLY A 321 -18.46 9.65 24.20
CA GLY A 321 -19.89 9.84 24.05
C GLY A 321 -20.27 10.68 22.84
N ASP A 322 -19.43 10.71 21.80
CA ASP A 322 -19.88 10.97 20.43
C ASP A 322 -20.70 9.75 19.99
N ARG A 323 -21.84 9.57 20.67
CA ARG A 323 -22.91 8.64 20.31
C ARG A 323 -23.63 9.30 19.15
N ASP A 324 -22.98 9.40 18.00
CA ASP A 324 -23.76 9.58 16.79
C ASP A 324 -24.70 8.39 16.72
N THR A 325 -25.98 8.67 16.83
CA THR A 325 -27.06 7.70 17.06
C THR A 325 -27.35 6.81 15.84
N ASP A 326 -26.45 6.75 14.85
CA ASP A 326 -26.60 5.98 13.62
C ASP A 326 -25.54 4.87 13.47
N VAL A 327 -24.86 4.46 14.56
CA VAL A 327 -23.98 3.27 14.56
C VAL A 327 -24.70 1.98 14.96
N GLY A 328 -26.03 1.99 14.94
CA GLY A 328 -26.83 0.88 15.46
C GLY A 328 -28.28 0.84 14.97
N ASP A 329 -28.51 1.10 13.68
CA ASP A 329 -29.68 0.60 12.94
C ASP A 329 -29.27 0.16 11.52
#